data_AF-A0A3B8PQM8-F1
#
_entry.id   AF-A0A3B8PQM8-F1
#
_cell.length_a   1.000
_cell.length_b   1.000
_cell.length_c   1.000
_cell.angle_alpha   90.00
_cell.angle_beta   90.00
_cell.angle_gamma   90.00
#
_symmetry.space_group_name_H-M   'P 1'
#
loop_
_entity.id
_entity.type
_entity.pdbx_description
1 polymer ?
#
loop_
_entity_poly.entity_id
_entity_poly.type
_entity_poly.pdbx_seq_one_letter_code
_entity_poly.pdbx_strand_id
1 'polypeptide(L)'
;MTSVAGPTAKSSTGCGWTSSEDPHRRTGTHGLMTRPIAAAVQMTSTADTDTNLATAQRLVRQAATAGASLIVLPELFTALGEPEMIASAAQPVP
;
A
#
# COMPACT_ATOMS: atom_id res chain seq x y z
N MET A 1 -0.24 35.75 -34.11
CA MET A 1 -0.99 35.27 -32.93
C MET A 1 -1.50 33.89 -33.26
N THR A 2 -0.73 32.85 -32.93
CA THR A 2 -1.18 31.47 -33.07
C THR A 2 -0.90 30.80 -31.74
N SER A 3 -1.98 30.57 -31.00
CA SER A 3 -1.99 30.00 -29.65
C SER A 3 -1.55 28.54 -29.72
N VAL A 4 -0.48 28.17 -29.01
CA VAL A 4 -0.09 26.78 -28.81
C VAL A 4 -0.82 26.31 -27.55
N ALA A 5 -1.88 25.52 -27.77
CA ALA A 5 -2.62 24.88 -26.69
C ALA A 5 -1.73 23.85 -25.96
N GLY A 6 -1.81 23.87 -24.62
CA GLY A 6 -1.01 23.03 -23.72
C GLY A 6 -1.31 21.54 -23.82
N PRO A 7 -0.54 20.70 -23.09
CA PRO A 7 -0.59 19.25 -23.22
C PRO A 7 -1.95 18.67 -22.83
N THR A 8 -2.52 17.91 -23.76
CA THR A 8 -3.76 17.15 -23.63
C THR A 8 -3.62 16.09 -22.54
N ALA A 9 -4.45 16.21 -21.49
CA ALA A 9 -4.65 15.14 -20.52
C ALA A 9 -5.16 13.89 -21.24
N LYS A 10 -4.40 12.79 -21.17
CA LYS A 10 -4.90 11.48 -21.59
C LYS A 10 -5.94 11.03 -20.57
N SER A 11 -7.21 11.16 -20.95
CA SER A 11 -8.31 10.39 -20.38
C SER A 11 -8.02 8.92 -20.59
N SER A 12 -7.49 8.23 -19.58
CA SER A 12 -7.50 6.77 -19.55
C SER A 12 -8.95 6.36 -19.28
N THR A 13 -9.68 6.16 -20.37
CA THR A 13 -10.92 5.39 -20.40
C THR A 13 -10.72 4.16 -19.53
N GLY A 14 -11.57 4.04 -18.51
CA GLY A 14 -11.45 3.05 -17.45
C GLY A 14 -11.24 1.65 -17.98
N CYS A 15 -10.35 0.90 -17.34
CA CYS A 15 -10.39 -0.55 -17.39
C CYS A 15 -11.80 -0.98 -16.97
N GLY A 16 -12.59 -1.43 -17.94
CA GLY A 16 -13.93 -1.93 -17.74
C GLY A 16 -13.90 -3.19 -16.89
N TRP A 17 -13.98 -3.02 -15.57
CA TRP A 17 -14.52 -4.04 -14.69
C TRP A 17 -16.03 -3.87 -14.70
N THR A 18 -16.69 -4.32 -15.78
CA THR A 18 -18.13 -4.53 -15.70
C THR A 18 -18.36 -5.54 -14.59
N SER A 19 -19.04 -5.13 -13.52
CA SER A 19 -19.50 -6.03 -12.47
C SER A 19 -20.46 -7.05 -13.08
N SER A 20 -19.93 -8.11 -13.68
CA SER A 20 -20.66 -9.36 -13.79
C SER A 20 -20.82 -9.85 -12.36
N GLU A 21 -22.05 -9.96 -11.94
CA GLU A 21 -22.44 -10.39 -10.60
C GLU A 21 -21.58 -11.58 -10.15
N ASP A 22 -20.77 -11.35 -9.13
CA ASP A 22 -19.95 -12.38 -8.52
C ASP A 22 -20.90 -13.37 -7.80
N PRO A 23 -20.94 -14.65 -8.18
CA PRO A 23 -21.83 -15.65 -7.58
C PRO A 23 -21.49 -15.92 -6.10
N HIS A 24 -20.41 -15.34 -5.58
CA HIS A 24 -20.05 -15.37 -4.16
C HIS A 24 -20.60 -14.20 -3.34
N ARG A 25 -21.47 -13.34 -3.89
CA ARG A 25 -22.27 -12.42 -3.07
C ARG A 25 -23.35 -13.21 -2.32
N ARG A 26 -22.92 -13.95 -1.30
CA ARG A 26 -23.75 -14.84 -0.48
C ARG A 26 -24.80 -14.03 0.27
N THR A 27 -26.03 -14.06 -0.22
CA THR A 27 -27.24 -13.86 0.58
C THR A 27 -27.35 -15.04 1.55
N GLY A 28 -26.87 -14.87 2.77
CA GLY A 28 -27.03 -15.89 3.80
C GLY A 28 -26.30 -15.50 5.06
N THR A 29 -27.03 -15.49 6.17
CA THR A 29 -26.60 -15.25 7.55
C THR A 29 -25.56 -16.30 8.00
N HIS A 30 -24.36 -16.27 7.42
CA HIS A 30 -23.17 -16.89 7.99
C HIS A 30 -22.71 -15.94 9.08
N GLY A 31 -22.91 -16.32 10.34
CA GLY A 31 -22.79 -15.44 11.49
C GLY A 31 -21.60 -14.49 11.40
N LEU A 32 -21.86 -13.18 11.32
CA LEU A 32 -20.97 -12.04 11.60
C LEU A 32 -19.46 -12.18 11.30
N MET A 33 -19.04 -12.98 10.32
CA MET A 33 -17.64 -13.01 9.90
C MET A 33 -17.45 -11.94 8.83
N THR A 34 -17.21 -10.72 9.31
CA THR A 34 -16.83 -9.57 8.48
C THR A 34 -15.65 -9.98 7.58
N ARG A 35 -15.77 -9.76 6.27
CA ARG A 35 -14.62 -9.93 5.36
C ARG A 35 -13.48 -9.04 5.86
N PRO A 36 -12.29 -9.60 6.16
CA PRO A 36 -11.19 -8.80 6.68
C PRO A 36 -10.76 -7.76 5.63
N ILE A 37 -10.60 -6.51 6.06
CA ILE A 37 -9.99 -5.46 5.23
C ILE A 37 -8.48 -5.60 5.40
N ALA A 38 -7.76 -5.71 4.28
CA ALA A 38 -6.30 -5.71 4.28
C ALA A 38 -5.77 -4.44 3.59
N ALA A 39 -4.61 -3.96 4.04
CA ALA A 39 -3.90 -2.83 3.44
C ALA A 39 -2.47 -3.24 3.07
N ALA A 40 -2.09 -2.96 1.83
CA ALA A 40 -0.70 -3.03 1.39
C ALA A 40 -0.10 -1.62 1.44
N VAL A 41 0.90 -1.42 2.29
CA VAL A 41 1.60 -0.14 2.39
C VAL A 41 2.56 0.00 1.22
N GLN A 42 2.44 1.10 0.49
CA GLN A 42 3.43 1.52 -0.50
C GLN A 42 4.21 2.71 0.04
N MET A 43 5.53 2.56 0.12
CA MET A 43 6.48 3.61 0.49
C MET A 43 7.81 3.40 -0.22
N THR A 44 8.60 4.46 -0.34
CA THR A 44 9.97 4.37 -0.82
C THR A 44 10.90 4.23 0.37
N SER A 45 11.45 3.03 0.57
CA SER A 45 12.47 2.77 1.58
C SER A 45 13.81 3.39 1.18
N THR A 46 14.56 3.86 2.16
CA THR A 46 15.90 4.45 1.99
C THR A 46 16.90 3.76 2.91
N ALA A 47 18.16 4.22 2.93
CA ALA A 47 19.16 3.78 3.89
C ALA A 47 18.93 4.34 5.31
N ASP A 48 18.05 5.35 5.48
CA ASP A 48 17.74 5.95 6.76
C ASP A 48 16.58 5.22 7.46
N THR A 49 16.93 4.43 8.48
CA THR A 49 15.98 3.64 9.26
C THR A 49 14.96 4.47 10.03
N ASP A 50 15.33 5.62 10.56
CA ASP A 50 14.42 6.46 11.35
C ASP A 50 13.36 7.09 10.44
N THR A 51 13.78 7.60 9.28
CA THR A 51 12.87 8.14 8.26
C THR A 51 11.90 7.07 7.75
N ASN A 52 12.42 5.86 7.52
CA ASN A 52 11.62 4.72 7.09
C ASN A 52 10.58 4.32 8.15
N LEU A 53 10.98 4.18 9.42
CA LEU A 53 10.10 3.84 10.53
C LEU A 53 9.01 4.90 10.73
N ALA A 54 9.36 6.19 10.68
CA ALA A 54 8.39 7.28 10.80
C ALA A 54 7.34 7.23 9.68
N THR A 55 7.76 6.94 8.45
CA THR A 55 6.87 6.78 7.29
C THR A 55 5.98 5.56 7.43
N ALA A 56 6.55 4.39 7.74
CA ALA A 56 5.82 3.15 7.94
C ALA A 56 4.77 3.30 9.05
N GLN A 57 5.16 3.86 10.20
CA GLN A 57 4.26 4.10 11.33
C GLN A 57 3.08 4.99 10.96
N ARG A 58 3.32 6.08 10.21
CA ARG A 58 2.24 6.97 9.74
C ARG A 58 1.26 6.22 8.84
N LEU A 59 1.77 5.46 7.86
CA LEU A 59 0.94 4.72 6.90
C LEU A 59 0.17 3.57 7.57
N VAL A 60 0.81 2.85 8.49
CA VAL A 60 0.17 1.80 9.30
C VAL A 60 -0.97 2.38 10.13
N ARG A 61 -0.76 3.52 10.81
CA ARG A 61 -1.84 4.20 11.56
C ARG A 61 -2.99 4.60 10.65
N GLN A 62 -2.70 5.14 9.46
CA GLN A 62 -3.73 5.49 8.48
C GLN A 62 -4.56 4.27 8.03
N ALA A 63 -3.89 3.15 7.73
CA ALA A 63 -4.56 1.90 7.35
C ALA A 63 -5.40 1.32 8.50
N ALA A 64 -4.88 1.36 9.73
CA ALA A 64 -5.61 0.92 10.92
C ALA A 64 -6.85 1.77 11.18
N THR A 65 -6.74 3.10 11.07
CA THR A 65 -7.89 4.03 11.17
C THR A 65 -8.92 3.78 10.06
N ALA A 66 -8.49 3.33 8.88
CA ALA A 66 -9.37 2.94 7.78
C ALA A 66 -10.02 1.56 7.95
N GLY A 67 -9.77 0.86 9.06
CA GLY A 67 -10.40 -0.42 9.39
C GLY A 67 -9.66 -1.66 8.88
N ALA A 68 -8.40 -1.52 8.44
CA ALA A 68 -7.61 -2.67 8.04
C ALA A 68 -7.29 -3.58 9.25
N SER A 69 -7.65 -4.86 9.15
CA SER A 69 -7.32 -5.91 10.11
C SER A 69 -6.02 -6.65 9.78
N LEU A 70 -5.47 -6.43 8.57
CA LEU A 70 -4.15 -6.89 8.16
C LEU A 70 -3.43 -5.75 7.44
N ILE A 71 -2.21 -5.43 7.84
CA ILE A 71 -1.39 -4.41 7.21
C ILE A 71 -0.03 -5.03 6.88
N VAL A 72 0.37 -4.99 5.62
CA VAL A 72 1.66 -5.51 5.16
C VAL A 72 2.55 -4.36 4.71
N LEU A 73 3.84 -4.47 5.02
CA LEU A 73 4.88 -3.52 4.64
C LEU A 73 5.72 -4.08 3.49
N PRO A 74 6.36 -3.23 2.68
CA PRO A 74 7.33 -3.69 1.69
C PRO A 74 8.48 -4.49 2.33
N GLU A 75 9.11 -5.36 1.54
CA GLU A 75 10.35 -6.01 1.94
C GLU A 75 11.43 -4.95 2.22
N LEU A 76 12.29 -5.21 3.21
CA LEU A 76 13.36 -4.29 3.62
C LEU A 76 12.86 -2.86 3.92
N PHE A 77 11.63 -2.71 4.44
CA PHE A 77 11.09 -1.38 4.73
C PHE A 77 11.91 -0.61 5.77
N THR A 78 12.69 -1.28 6.61
CA THR A 78 13.51 -0.65 7.66
C THR A 78 14.81 -0.06 7.11
N ALA A 79 15.43 -0.69 6.10
CA ALA A 79 16.65 -0.18 5.47
C ALA A 79 16.82 -0.81 4.08
N LEU A 80 16.95 0.02 3.06
CA LEU A 80 17.18 -0.41 1.68
C LEU A 80 18.38 0.35 1.09
N GLY A 81 19.28 -0.39 0.44
CA GLY A 81 20.49 0.15 -0.18
C GLY A 81 21.46 -0.97 -0.58
N GLU A 82 22.73 -0.63 -0.73
CA GLU A 82 23.82 -1.59 -0.92
C GLU A 82 23.86 -2.66 0.19
N PRO A 83 24.35 -3.88 -0.10
CA PRO A 83 24.39 -4.99 0.85
C PRO A 83 25.03 -4.64 2.20
N GLU A 84 26.13 -3.88 2.18
CA GLU A 84 26.84 -3.47 3.39
C GLU A 84 25.98 -2.55 4.27
N MET A 85 25.16 -1.69 3.67
CA MET A 85 24.24 -0.83 4.41
C MET A 85 23.11 -1.64 5.05
N ILE A 86 22.54 -2.60 4.30
CA ILE A 86 21.50 -3.50 4.82
C ILE A 86 22.06 -4.33 5.97
N ALA A 87 23.27 -4.89 5.81
CA ALA A 87 23.93 -5.66 6.86
C ALA A 87 24.22 -4.84 8.11
N SER A 88 24.64 -3.58 7.94
CA SER A 88 24.93 -2.66 9.05
C SER A 88 23.67 -2.22 9.81
N ALA A 89 22.51 -2.17 9.14
CA ALA A 89 21.23 -1.81 9.75
C ALA A 89 20.55 -2.98 10.47
N ALA A 90 21.07 -4.21 10.34
CA ALA A 90 20.48 -5.40 10.94
C ALA A 90 20.42 -5.28 12.47
N GLN A 91 19.23 -5.47 13.03
CA GLN A 91 19.01 -5.51 14.47
C GLN A 91 19.29 -6.93 14.98
N PRO A 92 19.78 -7.09 16.23
CA PRO A 92 19.92 -8.40 16.85
C PRO A 92 18.56 -9.11 16.95
N VAL A 93 18.56 -10.43 16.82
CA VAL A 93 17.36 -11.25 17.00
C VAL A 93 17.15 -11.47 18.51
N PRO A 94 15.98 -11.09 19.07
CA PRO A 94 15.63 -11.35 20.47
C PRO A 94 15.52 -12.83 20.81
#